data_AF-A0A832X9B4-F1
#
_entry.id   AF-A0A832X9B4-F1
#
_cell.length_a   1.000
_cell.length_b   1.000
_cell.length_c   1.000
_cell.angle_alpha   90.00
_cell.angle_beta   90.00
_cell.angle_gamma   90.00
#
_symmetry.space_group_name_H-M   'P 1'
#
loop_
_entity.id
_entity.type
_entity.pdbx_description
1 polymer ?
#
loop_
_entity_poly.entity_id
_entity_poly.type
_entity_poly.pdbx_seq_one_letter_code
_entity_poly.pdbx_strand_id
1 'polypeptide(L)'
;LAAIPLILTIAFIRGQDRLHELLQPIRLDEFLPRYSQSYAAINKIRGTALYFISDVKNLSPYLGQVFFQNEIMYEKNVLVWIRITDKPFGVETDLDKNMGPGLELFTVRTGYMEVIDIVSLLASYGIEEKTIFYGIETIVSDKFIWKIYSIIKKVSPPFVQFYTLPPEKMHGVVTRVVM
;
A
#
# COMPACT_ATOMS: atom_id res chain seq x y z
N LEU A 1 24.91 -4.52 26.14
CA LEU A 1 24.69 -3.61 24.99
C LEU A 1 23.98 -4.31 23.83
N ALA A 2 24.47 -5.45 23.32
CA ALA A 2 23.82 -6.19 22.21
C ALA A 2 22.41 -6.77 22.50
N ALA A 3 22.06 -6.97 23.78
CA ALA A 3 20.74 -7.47 24.17
C ALA A 3 19.59 -6.51 23.81
N ILE A 4 19.83 -5.19 23.83
CA ILE A 4 18.80 -4.19 23.53
C ILE A 4 18.40 -4.27 22.05
N PRO A 5 19.33 -4.17 21.07
CA PRO A 5 19.00 -4.40 19.66
C PRO A 5 18.34 -5.75 19.42
N LEU A 6 18.83 -6.82 20.05
CA LEU A 6 18.26 -8.16 19.87
C LEU A 6 16.78 -8.24 20.31
N ILE A 7 16.44 -7.67 21.47
CA ILE A 7 15.07 -7.63 21.97
C ILE A 7 14.17 -6.83 21.04
N LEU A 8 14.63 -5.68 20.53
CA LEU A 8 13.87 -4.87 19.58
C LEU A 8 13.62 -5.62 18.27
N THR A 9 14.65 -6.30 17.73
CA THR A 9 14.53 -7.13 16.52
C THR A 9 13.54 -8.27 16.73
N ILE A 10 13.60 -8.97 17.86
CA ILE A 10 12.66 -10.06 18.16
C ILE A 10 11.23 -9.52 18.30
N ALA A 11 11.04 -8.41 19.02
CA ALA A 11 9.73 -7.77 19.16
C ALA A 11 9.18 -7.33 17.80
N PHE A 12 10.02 -6.80 16.92
CA PHE A 12 9.64 -6.41 15.57
C PHE A 12 9.25 -7.60 14.71
N ILE A 13 10.09 -8.65 14.62
CA ILE A 13 9.80 -9.84 13.80
C ILE A 13 8.49 -10.49 14.25
N ARG A 14 8.36 -10.80 15.55
CA ARG A 14 7.14 -11.42 16.09
C ARG A 14 5.91 -10.52 15.93
N GLY A 15 6.09 -9.21 16.06
CA GLY A 15 5.00 -8.24 15.89
C GLY A 15 4.53 -8.15 14.44
N GLN A 16 5.45 -8.19 13.48
CA GLN A 16 5.13 -8.23 12.04
C GLN A 16 4.40 -9.51 11.67
N ASP A 17 4.89 -10.67 12.11
CA ASP A 17 4.23 -11.96 11.84
C ASP A 17 2.80 -11.95 12.38
N ARG A 18 2.61 -11.49 13.62
CA ARG A 18 1.28 -11.38 14.23
C ARG A 18 0.38 -10.37 13.52
N LEU A 19 0.93 -9.25 13.06
CA LEU A 19 0.19 -8.26 12.29
C LEU A 19 -0.30 -8.86 10.98
N HIS A 20 0.56 -9.59 10.28
CA HIS A 20 0.23 -10.22 9.01
C HIS A 20 -0.91 -11.23 9.14
N GLU A 21 -0.89 -12.06 10.19
CA GLU A 21 -1.99 -12.99 10.52
C GLU A 21 -3.33 -12.27 10.74
N LEU A 22 -3.30 -11.13 11.42
CA LEU A 22 -4.52 -10.40 11.81
C LEU A 22 -5.10 -9.52 10.70
N LEU A 23 -4.27 -9.06 9.76
CA LEU A 23 -4.72 -8.15 8.71
C LEU A 23 -5.71 -8.81 7.74
N GLN A 24 -5.70 -10.14 7.59
CA GLN A 24 -6.58 -10.86 6.65
C GLN A 24 -6.53 -10.25 5.24
N PRO A 25 -5.38 -10.34 4.55
CA PRO A 25 -5.23 -9.80 3.21
C PRO A 25 -6.23 -10.45 2.24
N ILE A 26 -6.66 -9.69 1.24
CA ILE A 26 -7.66 -10.12 0.27
C ILE A 26 -6.93 -10.67 -0.95
N ARG A 27 -7.22 -11.92 -1.36
CA ARG A 27 -6.59 -12.48 -2.55
C ARG A 27 -7.09 -11.77 -3.80
N LEU A 28 -6.21 -11.52 -4.76
CA LEU A 28 -6.53 -10.76 -5.97
C LEU A 28 -7.70 -11.39 -6.76
N ASP A 29 -7.71 -12.72 -6.88
CA ASP A 29 -8.76 -13.46 -7.56
C ASP A 29 -10.14 -13.34 -6.88
N GLU A 30 -10.17 -13.11 -5.58
CA GLU A 30 -11.39 -12.84 -4.82
C GLU A 30 -11.78 -11.36 -4.90
N PHE A 31 -10.80 -10.47 -4.97
CA PHE A 31 -11.00 -9.03 -5.05
C PHE A 31 -11.59 -8.59 -6.40
N LEU A 32 -11.05 -9.06 -7.52
CA LEU A 32 -11.39 -8.57 -8.87
C LEU A 32 -12.88 -8.73 -9.24
N PRO A 33 -13.55 -9.86 -8.97
CA PRO A 33 -14.97 -10.01 -9.26
C PRO A 33 -15.82 -9.03 -8.44
N ARG A 34 -15.51 -8.88 -7.14
CA ARG A 34 -16.21 -7.96 -6.23
C ARG A 34 -15.99 -6.50 -6.61
N TYR A 35 -14.77 -6.15 -7.00
CA TYR A 35 -14.42 -4.84 -7.53
C TYR A 35 -15.24 -4.51 -8.77
N SER A 36 -15.29 -5.42 -9.75
CA SER A 36 -16.01 -5.20 -11.01
C SER A 36 -17.52 -4.97 -10.80
N GLN A 37 -18.12 -5.74 -9.88
CA GLN A 37 -19.53 -5.55 -9.49
C GLN A 37 -19.75 -4.19 -8.81
N SER A 38 -18.88 -3.81 -7.87
CA SER A 38 -18.95 -2.53 -7.17
C SER A 38 -18.77 -1.37 -8.14
N TYR A 39 -17.79 -1.46 -9.03
CA TYR A 39 -17.52 -0.46 -10.06
C TYR A 39 -18.72 -0.25 -10.99
N ALA A 40 -19.48 -1.30 -11.33
CA ALA A 40 -20.69 -1.15 -12.14
C ALA A 40 -21.83 -0.44 -11.36
N ALA A 41 -21.98 -0.73 -10.06
CA ALA A 41 -23.10 -0.28 -9.26
C ALA A 41 -22.97 1.16 -8.72
N ILE A 42 -21.76 1.59 -8.36
CA ILE A 42 -21.55 2.87 -7.66
C ILE A 42 -21.20 4.02 -8.62
N ASN A 43 -21.47 5.24 -8.16
CA ASN A 43 -21.05 6.46 -8.86
C ASN A 43 -19.54 6.66 -8.75
N LYS A 44 -18.93 7.20 -9.80
CA LYS A 44 -17.48 7.38 -9.90
C LYS A 44 -17.11 8.84 -9.66
N ILE A 45 -16.09 9.06 -8.87
CA ILE A 45 -15.44 10.35 -8.68
C ILE A 45 -14.55 10.61 -9.90
N ARG A 46 -14.69 11.80 -10.50
CA ARG A 46 -13.90 12.18 -11.68
C ARG A 46 -12.40 12.23 -11.40
N GLY A 47 -11.61 11.71 -12.34
CA GLY A 47 -10.14 11.69 -12.32
C GLY A 47 -9.53 10.35 -11.91
N THR A 48 -8.23 10.37 -11.60
CA THR A 48 -7.44 9.17 -11.30
C THR A 48 -7.04 9.11 -9.82
N ALA A 49 -7.24 7.96 -9.18
CA ALA A 49 -6.72 7.69 -7.84
C ALA A 49 -5.61 6.62 -7.89
N LEU A 50 -4.54 6.86 -7.15
CA LEU A 50 -3.46 5.88 -6.96
C LEU A 50 -3.66 5.15 -5.64
N TYR A 51 -3.33 3.85 -5.64
CA TYR A 51 -3.44 2.99 -4.48
C TYR A 51 -2.15 2.20 -4.32
N PHE A 52 -1.33 2.55 -3.33
CA PHE A 52 -0.08 1.84 -3.13
C PHE A 52 -0.30 0.50 -2.44
N ILE A 53 0.25 -0.56 -3.01
CA ILE A 53 0.12 -1.93 -2.51
C ILE A 53 1.49 -2.53 -2.23
N SER A 54 1.54 -3.45 -1.25
CA SER A 54 2.76 -4.19 -0.90
C SER A 54 2.92 -5.50 -1.69
N ASP A 55 1.80 -6.15 -2.04
CA ASP A 55 1.75 -7.41 -2.77
C ASP A 55 0.56 -7.38 -3.74
N VAL A 56 0.79 -7.84 -4.97
CA VAL A 56 -0.22 -7.94 -6.03
C VAL A 56 -1.16 -9.12 -5.80
N LYS A 57 -0.68 -10.23 -5.22
CA LYS A 57 -1.50 -11.43 -5.01
C LYS A 57 -2.38 -11.31 -3.77
N ASN A 58 -1.89 -10.64 -2.74
CA ASN A 58 -2.54 -10.50 -1.44
C ASN A 58 -2.68 -9.01 -1.12
N LEU A 59 -3.80 -8.44 -1.57
CA LEU A 59 -4.09 -7.02 -1.46
C LEU A 59 -4.34 -6.60 -0.01
N SER A 60 -3.84 -5.41 0.33
CA SER A 60 -3.98 -4.86 1.67
C SER A 60 -5.46 -4.60 2.02
N PRO A 61 -5.89 -4.85 3.27
CA PRO A 61 -7.29 -4.75 3.68
C PRO A 61 -7.90 -3.36 3.50
N TYR A 62 -7.08 -2.31 3.57
CA TYR A 62 -7.52 -0.94 3.39
C TYR A 62 -8.20 -0.73 2.02
N LEU A 63 -7.81 -1.48 0.98
CA LEU A 63 -8.47 -1.43 -0.33
C LEU A 63 -9.92 -1.89 -0.23
N GLY A 64 -10.18 -2.95 0.53
CA GLY A 64 -11.54 -3.41 0.78
C GLY A 64 -12.37 -2.39 1.54
N GLN A 65 -11.76 -1.70 2.51
CA GLN A 65 -12.41 -0.60 3.23
C GLN A 65 -12.76 0.56 2.30
N VAL A 66 -11.82 1.00 1.45
CA VAL A 66 -12.04 2.11 0.51
C VAL A 66 -13.12 1.76 -0.51
N PHE A 67 -12.95 0.65 -1.24
CA PHE A 67 -13.81 0.33 -2.38
C PHE A 67 -15.17 -0.24 -1.96
N PHE A 68 -15.23 -1.08 -0.93
CA PHE A 68 -16.44 -1.84 -0.61
C PHE A 68 -17.21 -1.34 0.61
N GLN A 69 -16.54 -0.67 1.57
CA GLN A 69 -17.22 -0.14 2.77
C GLN A 69 -17.51 1.35 2.63
N ASN A 70 -16.54 2.13 2.16
CA ASN A 70 -16.67 3.57 1.99
C ASN A 70 -17.19 3.96 0.60
N GLU A 71 -17.25 3.01 -0.34
CA GLU A 71 -17.69 3.21 -1.72
C GLU A 71 -16.95 4.34 -2.44
N ILE A 72 -15.68 4.54 -2.11
CA ILE A 72 -14.82 5.54 -2.74
C ILE A 72 -14.25 4.92 -4.03
N MET A 73 -14.79 5.34 -5.16
CA MET A 73 -14.42 4.80 -6.48
C MET A 73 -14.17 5.94 -7.46
N TYR A 74 -13.05 5.89 -8.17
CA TYR A 74 -12.71 6.87 -9.20
C TYR A 74 -12.98 6.31 -10.60
N GLU A 75 -13.01 7.17 -11.61
CA GLU A 75 -13.10 6.75 -13.02
C GLU A 75 -11.89 5.91 -13.43
N LYS A 76 -10.70 6.26 -12.90
CA LYS A 76 -9.47 5.51 -13.09
C LYS A 76 -8.83 5.22 -11.74
N ASN A 77 -8.64 3.94 -11.42
CA ASN A 77 -8.01 3.47 -10.19
C ASN A 77 -6.74 2.72 -10.58
N VAL A 78 -5.59 3.18 -10.09
CA VAL A 78 -4.29 2.58 -10.43
C VAL A 78 -3.69 2.01 -9.16
N LEU A 79 -3.53 0.68 -9.12
CA LEU A 79 -2.73 0.02 -8.10
C LEU A 79 -1.25 0.26 -8.41
N VAL A 80 -0.49 0.79 -7.46
CA VAL A 80 0.94 1.06 -7.62
C VAL A 80 1.72 0.08 -6.78
N TRP A 81 2.49 -0.79 -7.42
CA TRP A 81 3.35 -1.77 -6.76
C TRP A 81 4.80 -1.48 -7.05
N ILE A 82 5.56 -1.14 -6.01
CA ILE A 82 6.99 -0.83 -6.11
C ILE A 82 7.78 -1.95 -5.47
N ARG A 83 8.72 -2.53 -6.22
CA ARG A 83 9.60 -3.60 -5.77
C ARG A 83 11.06 -3.19 -5.94
N ILE A 84 11.80 -3.23 -4.84
CA ILE A 84 13.24 -3.05 -4.85
C ILE A 84 13.89 -4.36 -5.33
N THR A 85 14.83 -4.23 -6.25
CA THR A 85 15.62 -5.33 -6.82
C THR A 85 16.96 -5.47 -6.10
N ASP A 86 17.64 -6.59 -6.34
CA ASP A 86 18.99 -6.88 -5.83
C ASP A 86 20.10 -6.13 -6.58
N LYS A 87 19.78 -5.44 -7.68
CA LYS A 87 20.71 -4.63 -8.44
C LYS A 87 20.82 -3.23 -7.83
N PRO A 88 22.01 -2.59 -7.86
CA PRO A 88 22.19 -1.25 -7.30
C PRO A 88 21.37 -0.20 -8.04
N PHE A 89 21.33 -0.29 -9.37
CA PHE A 89 20.70 0.69 -10.26
C PHE A 89 19.78 0.02 -11.27
N GLY A 90 18.92 0.82 -11.89
CA GLY A 90 17.97 0.40 -12.93
C GLY A 90 16.51 0.57 -12.50
N VAL A 91 15.68 0.97 -13.46
CA VAL A 91 14.24 1.12 -13.28
C VAL A 91 13.53 0.44 -14.44
N GLU A 92 12.70 -0.55 -14.13
CA GLU A 92 11.81 -1.21 -15.08
C GLU A 92 10.36 -0.91 -14.67
N THR A 93 9.54 -0.55 -15.65
CA THR A 93 8.13 -0.23 -15.42
C THR A 93 7.22 -1.05 -16.33
N ASP A 94 6.05 -1.38 -15.82
CA ASP A 94 5.03 -2.12 -16.52
C ASP A 94 3.64 -1.59 -16.13
N LEU A 95 2.76 -1.44 -17.11
CA LEU A 95 1.40 -0.95 -16.90
C LEU A 95 0.40 -1.97 -17.47
N ASP A 96 -0.22 -2.73 -16.58
CA ASP A 96 -1.29 -3.66 -16.94
C ASP A 96 -2.65 -2.97 -16.84
N LYS A 97 -3.30 -2.82 -18.00
CA LYS A 97 -4.64 -2.22 -18.13
C LYS A 97 -5.78 -3.23 -18.09
N ASN A 98 -5.47 -4.53 -17.96
CA ASN A 98 -6.43 -5.62 -18.08
C ASN A 98 -6.88 -6.18 -16.72
N MET A 99 -6.69 -5.43 -15.63
CA MET A 99 -7.07 -5.86 -14.28
C MET A 99 -8.60 -5.85 -14.08
N GLY A 100 -9.29 -4.87 -14.67
CA GLY A 100 -10.74 -4.73 -14.56
C GLY A 100 -11.23 -3.37 -15.06
N PRO A 101 -12.55 -3.12 -15.06
CA PRO A 101 -13.09 -1.85 -15.53
C PRO A 101 -12.58 -0.68 -14.68
N GLY A 102 -11.87 0.25 -15.31
CA GLY A 102 -11.28 1.41 -14.62
C GLY A 102 -10.23 1.03 -13.57
N LEU A 103 -9.65 -0.17 -13.63
CA LEU A 103 -8.59 -0.65 -12.74
C LEU A 103 -7.34 -1.00 -13.56
N GLU A 104 -6.21 -0.38 -13.20
CA GLU A 104 -4.90 -0.65 -13.81
C GLU A 104 -3.89 -1.02 -12.72
N LEU A 105 -2.85 -1.77 -13.06
CA LEU A 105 -1.72 -2.08 -12.20
C LEU A 105 -0.44 -1.47 -12.80
N PHE A 106 0.16 -0.53 -12.08
CA PHE A 106 1.45 0.04 -12.40
C PHE A 106 2.53 -0.61 -11.52
N THR A 107 3.43 -1.36 -12.14
CA THR A 107 4.54 -2.04 -11.48
C THR A 107 5.83 -1.27 -11.73
N VAL A 108 6.57 -0.99 -10.66
CA VAL A 108 7.91 -0.40 -10.72
C VAL A 108 8.91 -1.34 -10.07
N ARG A 109 9.91 -1.79 -10.82
CA ARG A 109 11.05 -2.53 -10.28
C ARG A 109 12.25 -1.59 -10.29
N THR A 110 12.85 -1.35 -9.14
CA THR A 110 13.89 -0.33 -8.98
C THR A 110 15.12 -0.88 -8.27
N GLY A 111 16.31 -0.41 -8.63
CA GLY A 111 17.54 -0.73 -7.93
C GLY A 111 17.55 -0.20 -6.50
N TYR A 112 18.25 -0.87 -5.59
CA TYR A 112 18.24 -0.48 -4.16
C TYR A 112 18.94 0.85 -3.85
N MET A 113 19.74 1.38 -4.79
CA MET A 113 20.37 2.71 -4.68
C MET A 113 19.65 3.80 -5.49
N GLU A 114 18.57 3.46 -6.20
CA GLU A 114 17.82 4.42 -7.01
C GLU A 114 16.92 5.30 -6.15
N VAL A 115 16.88 6.59 -6.47
CA VAL A 115 15.89 7.54 -5.94
C VAL A 115 14.95 7.89 -7.08
N ILE A 116 13.74 7.34 -7.04
CA ILE A 116 12.75 7.49 -8.11
C ILE A 116 11.72 8.56 -7.76
N ASP A 117 11.41 9.40 -8.73
CA ASP A 117 10.23 10.25 -8.72
C ASP A 117 9.06 9.47 -9.34
N ILE A 118 8.24 8.88 -8.48
CA ILE A 118 7.08 8.09 -8.90
C ILE A 118 6.04 8.93 -9.63
N VAL A 119 5.87 10.21 -9.27
CA VAL A 119 4.87 11.09 -9.88
C VAL A 119 5.25 11.37 -11.33
N SER A 120 6.49 11.78 -11.56
CA SER A 120 7.01 12.02 -12.91
C SER A 120 6.96 10.75 -13.77
N LEU A 121 7.24 9.59 -13.18
CA LEU A 121 7.17 8.31 -13.85
C LEU A 121 5.73 7.91 -14.23
N LEU A 122 4.75 8.17 -13.37
CA LEU A 122 3.35 7.95 -13.68
C LEU A 122 2.85 8.93 -14.77
N ALA A 123 3.26 10.18 -14.69
CA ALA A 123 2.93 11.20 -15.70
C ALA A 123 3.44 10.82 -17.10
N SER A 124 4.61 10.18 -17.22
CA SER A 124 5.12 9.69 -18.52
C SER A 124 4.25 8.57 -19.13
N TYR A 125 3.43 7.90 -18.32
CA TYR A 125 2.43 6.92 -18.77
C TYR A 125 1.03 7.54 -18.96
N GLY A 126 0.92 8.88 -18.88
CA GLY A 126 -0.35 9.61 -18.97
C GLY A 126 -1.25 9.41 -17.76
N ILE A 127 -0.66 9.09 -16.59
CA ILE A 127 -1.38 8.95 -15.33
C ILE A 127 -1.19 10.26 -14.54
N GLU A 128 -2.25 11.07 -14.50
CA GLU A 128 -2.32 12.26 -13.66
C GLU A 128 -3.18 11.98 -12.43
N GLU A 129 -2.55 11.91 -11.27
CA GLU A 129 -3.22 11.60 -10.02
C GLU A 129 -3.93 12.79 -9.39
N LYS A 130 -5.20 12.58 -9.04
CA LYS A 130 -6.00 13.48 -8.23
C LYS A 130 -5.79 13.24 -6.73
N THR A 131 -5.61 11.98 -6.36
CA THR A 131 -5.41 11.56 -4.96
C THR A 131 -4.57 10.30 -4.90
N ILE A 132 -3.91 10.11 -3.75
CA ILE A 132 -3.03 8.99 -3.47
C ILE A 132 -3.46 8.35 -2.15
N PHE A 133 -3.83 7.07 -2.20
CA PHE A 133 -4.17 6.28 -1.02
C PHE A 133 -3.06 5.30 -0.67
N TYR A 134 -2.86 5.12 0.62
CA TYR A 134 -1.98 4.08 1.16
C TYR A 134 -2.50 3.61 2.51
N GLY A 135 -2.27 2.33 2.81
CA GLY A 135 -2.64 1.74 4.09
C GLY A 135 -1.69 2.16 5.21
N ILE A 136 -2.24 2.40 6.40
CA ILE A 136 -1.49 2.61 7.62
C ILE A 136 -2.06 1.69 8.71
N GLU A 137 -1.24 0.81 9.27
CA GLU A 137 -1.68 0.00 10.41
C GLU A 137 -1.41 0.74 11.73
N THR A 138 -2.46 0.86 12.55
CA THR A 138 -2.32 1.35 13.93
C THR A 138 -2.56 0.20 14.91
N ILE A 139 -1.52 -0.15 15.66
CA ILE A 139 -1.54 -1.28 16.59
C ILE A 139 -1.98 -0.81 17.98
N VAL A 140 -2.96 -1.49 18.57
CA VAL A 140 -3.38 -1.32 19.95
C VAL A 140 -3.20 -2.63 20.70
N SER A 141 -2.43 -2.59 21.79
CA SER A 141 -2.21 -3.76 22.63
C SER A 141 -1.86 -3.37 24.06
N ASP A 142 -2.34 -4.18 25.01
CA ASP A 142 -1.99 -4.10 26.43
C ASP A 142 -0.78 -4.98 26.78
N LYS A 143 -0.36 -5.87 25.88
CA LYS A 143 0.78 -6.77 26.11
C LYS A 143 2.10 -6.05 25.87
N PHE A 144 3.05 -6.22 26.80
CA PHE A 144 4.34 -5.51 26.78
C PHE A 144 5.11 -5.65 25.46
N ILE A 145 5.22 -6.87 24.92
CA ILE A 145 5.96 -7.14 23.66
C ILE A 145 5.33 -6.39 22.48
N TRP A 146 4.00 -6.39 22.37
CA TRP A 146 3.27 -5.72 21.28
C TRP A 146 3.24 -4.21 21.44
N LYS A 147 3.33 -3.71 22.67
CA LYS A 147 3.50 -2.28 22.95
C LYS A 147 4.86 -1.76 22.49
N ILE A 148 5.93 -2.55 22.64
CA ILE A 148 7.24 -2.21 22.07
C ILE A 148 7.13 -2.17 20.54
N TYR A 149 6.54 -3.20 19.93
CA TYR A 149 6.34 -3.25 18.49
C TYR A 149 5.50 -2.08 17.95
N SER A 150 4.42 -1.70 18.63
CA SER A 150 3.58 -0.56 18.23
C SER A 150 4.33 0.77 18.30
N ILE A 151 5.21 0.95 19.28
CA ILE A 151 6.09 2.13 19.37
C ILE A 151 7.05 2.14 18.19
N ILE A 152 7.73 1.02 17.88
CA ILE A 152 8.65 0.92 16.74
C ILE A 152 7.92 1.29 15.45
N LYS A 153 6.75 0.70 15.18
CA LYS A 153 5.95 1.01 13.99
C LYS A 153 5.49 2.47 13.93
N LYS A 154 5.17 3.08 15.07
CA LYS A 154 4.70 4.48 15.14
C LYS A 154 5.82 5.49 14.86
N VAL A 155 7.06 5.20 15.25
CA VAL A 155 8.20 6.09 15.00
C VAL A 155 8.83 5.86 13.62
N SER A 156 8.62 4.68 13.02
CA SER A 156 9.09 4.38 11.67
C SER A 156 8.28 5.16 10.62
N PRO A 157 8.95 5.82 9.66
CA PRO A 157 8.26 6.50 8.57
C PRO A 157 7.52 5.48 7.66
N PRO A 158 6.29 5.79 7.21
CA PRO A 158 5.60 5.03 6.16
C PRO A 158 6.44 4.97 4.88
N PHE A 159 6.39 3.85 4.17
CA PHE A 159 7.21 3.64 2.96
C PHE A 159 6.94 4.70 1.87
N VAL A 160 5.72 5.22 1.79
CA VAL A 160 5.32 6.24 0.81
C VAL A 160 6.09 7.55 0.95
N GLN A 161 6.65 7.84 2.15
CA GLN A 161 7.45 9.04 2.37
C GLN A 161 8.79 9.00 1.62
N PHE A 162 9.22 7.83 1.15
CA PHE A 162 10.48 7.68 0.41
C PHE A 162 10.38 7.99 -1.09
N TYR A 163 9.17 8.22 -1.63
CA TYR A 163 8.93 8.38 -3.08
C TYR A 163 8.58 9.80 -3.52
N THR A 164 8.95 10.82 -2.74
CA THR A 164 8.74 12.25 -3.04
C THR A 164 7.33 12.56 -3.55
N LEU A 165 6.31 12.04 -2.86
CA LEU A 165 4.91 12.20 -3.26
C LEU A 165 4.37 13.59 -2.83
N PRO A 166 3.40 14.17 -3.57
CA PRO A 166 2.86 15.49 -3.27
C PRO A 166 2.03 15.41 -1.98
N PRO A 167 2.43 16.08 -0.87
CA PRO A 167 1.80 15.90 0.43
C PRO A 167 0.30 16.20 0.44
N GLU A 168 -0.13 17.19 -0.34
CA GLU A 168 -1.52 17.64 -0.46
C GLU A 168 -2.45 16.62 -1.14
N LYS A 169 -1.90 15.63 -1.86
CA LYS A 169 -2.67 14.56 -2.51
C LYS A 169 -2.72 13.27 -1.70
N MET A 170 -1.93 13.16 -0.63
CA MET A 170 -1.77 11.92 0.14
C MET A 170 -2.88 11.71 1.18
N HIS A 171 -3.45 10.51 1.19
CA HIS A 171 -4.51 10.07 2.07
C HIS A 171 -4.17 8.71 2.69
N GLY A 172 -3.86 8.72 3.99
CA GLY A 172 -3.61 7.50 4.76
C GLY A 172 -4.92 6.86 5.22
N VAL A 173 -5.15 5.61 4.83
CA VAL A 173 -6.30 4.81 5.30
C VAL A 173 -5.87 3.98 6.50
N VAL A 174 -6.37 4.35 7.68
CA VAL A 174 -5.94 3.75 8.94
C VAL A 174 -6.72 2.48 9.24
N THR A 175 -6.02 1.35 9.31
CA THR A 175 -6.55 0.07 9.79
C THR A 175 -6.10 -0.13 11.23
N ARG A 176 -7.06 -0.16 12.17
CA ARG A 176 -6.77 -0.44 13.58
C ARG A 176 -6.70 -1.94 13.82
N VAL A 177 -5.58 -2.41 14.37
CA VAL A 177 -5.37 -3.82 14.71
C VAL A 177 -5.19 -3.97 16.22
N VAL A 178 -5.92 -4.92 16.81
CA VAL A 178 -5.86 -5.22 18.25
C VAL A 178 -5.07 -6.50 18.47
N MET A 179 -4.04 -6.48 19.33
CA MET A 179 -3.10 -7.60 19.57
C MET A 179 -3.01 -8.02 21.04
#